data_AF-A0A2P6NKG2-F1
#
_entry.id   AF-A0A2P6NKG2-F1
#
_cell.length_a   1.000
_cell.length_b   1.000
_cell.length_c   1.000
_cell.angle_alpha   90.00
_cell.angle_beta   90.00
_cell.angle_gamma   90.00
#
_symmetry.space_group_name_H-M   'P 1'
#
loop_
_entity.id
_entity.type
_entity.pdbx_description
1 polymer ?
#
loop_
_entity_poly.entity_id
_entity_poly.type
_entity_poly.pdbx_seq_one_letter_code
_entity_poly.pdbx_strand_id
1 'polypeptide(L)'
;MCRWLVYIGDESVVLADLVTNPKHSQSFANPYMPYILESHPLRLNHRINGDGFVCNGVGWYHSQQENPCVFVSVKPSWNDLNLKRLSEAIESKCVFAHVRAASPGSAIVESNCHPFQFGRILFMHNGCIFNFESWKRKLIIDHLSDRTFQNINGSTDSEF
;
A
#
# COMPACT_ATOMS: atom_id res chain seq x y z
N MET A 1 10.12 -6.65 0.24
CA MET A 1 9.65 -5.78 -0.87
C MET A 1 8.14 -5.59 -0.78
N CYS A 2 7.64 -4.41 -1.10
CA CYS A 2 6.19 -4.16 -1.13
C CYS A 2 5.53 -4.86 -2.33
N ARG A 3 4.22 -5.09 -2.25
CA ARG A 3 3.37 -5.51 -3.38
C ARG A 3 2.20 -4.55 -3.48
N TRP A 4 1.75 -4.26 -4.69
CA TRP A 4 0.57 -3.44 -4.92
C TRP A 4 -0.21 -3.91 -6.14
N LEU A 5 -1.48 -3.52 -6.17
CA LEU A 5 -2.42 -3.81 -7.23
C LEU A 5 -3.30 -2.58 -7.42
N VAL A 6 -3.64 -2.29 -8.67
CA VAL A 6 -4.69 -1.35 -9.03
C VAL A 6 -5.67 -2.06 -9.95
N TYR A 7 -6.96 -1.93 -9.66
CA TYR A 7 -8.06 -2.31 -10.55
C TYR A 7 -8.79 -1.06 -10.98
N ILE A 8 -9.03 -0.92 -12.28
CA ILE A 8 -9.89 0.11 -12.88
C ILE A 8 -10.70 -0.59 -13.96
N GLY A 9 -12.03 -0.53 -13.87
CA GLY A 9 -12.92 -1.18 -14.82
C GLY A 9 -14.29 -0.53 -14.90
N ASP A 10 -15.04 -0.88 -15.94
CA ASP A 10 -16.41 -0.40 -16.13
C ASP A 10 -17.41 -1.08 -15.20
N GLU A 11 -17.12 -2.31 -14.79
CA GLU A 11 -17.90 -3.07 -13.82
C GLU A 11 -17.29 -2.97 -12.42
N SER A 12 -18.15 -3.02 -11.41
CA SER A 12 -17.66 -3.10 -10.02
C SER A 12 -17.10 -4.49 -9.76
N VAL A 13 -16.03 -4.57 -8.97
CA VAL A 13 -15.48 -5.84 -8.47
C VAL A 13 -15.53 -5.87 -6.95
N VAL A 14 -15.83 -7.05 -6.41
CA VAL A 14 -15.75 -7.30 -4.96
C VAL A 14 -14.29 -7.28 -4.54
N LEU A 15 -13.98 -6.52 -3.49
CA LEU A 15 -12.61 -6.34 -3.03
C LEU A 15 -11.94 -7.68 -2.63
N ALA A 16 -12.72 -8.64 -2.12
CA ALA A 16 -12.24 -9.98 -1.79
C ALA A 16 -11.66 -10.72 -3.00
N ASP A 17 -12.26 -10.56 -4.18
CA ASP A 17 -11.80 -11.21 -5.42
C ASP A 17 -10.47 -10.67 -5.93
N LEU A 18 -10.05 -9.51 -5.43
CA LEU A 18 -8.76 -8.92 -5.72
C LEU A 18 -7.72 -9.18 -4.62
N VAL A 19 -8.12 -9.06 -3.36
CA VAL A 19 -7.18 -8.90 -2.24
C VAL A 19 -7.03 -10.16 -1.39
N THR A 20 -8.09 -10.96 -1.23
CA THR A 20 -8.12 -12.09 -0.29
C THR A 20 -8.25 -13.44 -1.00
N ASN A 21 -9.19 -13.59 -1.93
CA ASN A 21 -9.54 -14.84 -2.60
C ASN A 21 -8.50 -15.40 -3.59
N PRO A 22 -7.73 -14.58 -4.35
CA PRO A 22 -6.77 -15.14 -5.30
C PRO A 22 -5.72 -16.03 -4.63
N LYS A 23 -5.35 -17.15 -5.26
CA LYS A 23 -4.36 -18.12 -4.73
C LYS A 23 -3.00 -17.50 -4.41
N HIS A 24 -2.69 -16.36 -5.04
CA HIS A 24 -1.46 -15.60 -4.85
C HIS A 24 -1.74 -14.13 -4.50
N SER A 25 -2.83 -13.91 -3.76
CA SER A 25 -3.32 -12.59 -3.38
C SER A 25 -2.38 -11.83 -2.44
N GLN A 26 -2.76 -10.58 -2.14
CA GLN A 26 -2.03 -9.75 -1.18
C GLN A 26 -2.13 -10.28 0.25
N SER A 27 -3.18 -11.02 0.59
CA SER A 27 -3.33 -11.76 1.85
C SER A 27 -2.63 -13.11 1.87
N PHE A 28 -1.83 -13.45 0.85
CA PHE A 28 -1.12 -14.72 0.81
C PHE A 28 0.11 -14.70 1.74
N ALA A 29 0.11 -15.56 2.76
CA ALA A 29 1.17 -15.68 3.77
C ALA A 29 2.50 -16.24 3.23
N ASN A 30 2.61 -16.50 1.93
CA ASN A 30 3.85 -17.02 1.35
C ASN A 30 4.87 -15.88 1.23
N PRO A 31 6.04 -16.02 1.90
CA PRO A 31 7.08 -15.01 1.88
C PRO A 31 7.81 -14.92 0.54
N TYR A 32 7.35 -15.62 -0.50
CA TYR A 32 7.97 -15.61 -1.82
C TYR A 32 7.02 -15.03 -2.86
N MET A 33 7.60 -14.29 -3.81
CA MET A 33 6.87 -13.86 -4.98
C MET A 33 6.50 -15.10 -5.80
N PRO A 34 5.22 -15.28 -6.17
CA PRO A 34 4.82 -16.39 -7.02
C PRO A 34 5.67 -16.40 -8.29
N TYR A 35 6.06 -17.58 -8.76
CA TYR A 35 6.77 -17.81 -10.03
C TYR A 35 8.22 -17.31 -10.13
N ILE A 36 8.80 -16.71 -9.09
CA ILE A 36 10.26 -16.55 -8.98
C ILE A 36 10.77 -17.70 -8.12
N LEU A 37 11.77 -18.45 -8.59
CA LEU A 37 12.43 -19.47 -7.78
C LEU A 37 13.58 -18.85 -6.99
N GLU A 38 13.94 -19.43 -5.85
CA GLU A 38 15.09 -18.98 -5.04
C GLU A 38 16.42 -19.02 -5.83
N SER A 39 16.50 -19.90 -6.82
CA SER A 39 17.62 -20.02 -7.76
C SER A 39 17.62 -18.99 -8.90
N HIS A 40 16.58 -18.15 -9.04
CA HIS A 40 16.45 -17.26 -10.18
C HIS A 40 17.45 -16.07 -10.09
N PRO A 41 18.18 -15.73 -11.16
CA PRO A 41 19.13 -14.59 -11.15
C PRO A 41 18.51 -13.22 -10.82
N LEU A 42 17.19 -13.06 -10.97
CA LEU A 42 16.44 -11.85 -10.60
C LEU A 42 15.83 -11.92 -9.19
N ARG A 43 16.29 -12.85 -8.33
CA ARG A 43 15.81 -13.03 -6.95
C ARG A 43 16.07 -11.84 -6.01
N LEU A 44 16.65 -10.75 -6.49
CA LEU A 44 16.79 -9.53 -5.71
C LEU A 44 15.40 -9.18 -5.17
N ASN A 45 15.28 -9.16 -3.84
CA ASN A 45 14.03 -8.92 -3.10
C ASN A 45 12.96 -10.04 -3.15
N HIS A 46 13.36 -11.28 -3.45
CA HIS A 46 12.48 -12.46 -3.51
C HIS A 46 11.88 -12.87 -2.16
N ARG A 47 12.57 -12.54 -1.04
CA ARG A 47 12.01 -12.67 0.31
C ARG A 47 11.10 -11.48 0.60
N ILE A 48 9.86 -11.82 0.92
CA ILE A 48 8.73 -10.92 1.09
C ILE A 48 8.21 -11.14 2.50
N ASN A 49 8.20 -10.08 3.29
CA ASN A 49 7.21 -9.85 4.35
C ASN A 49 7.05 -10.99 5.38
N GLY A 50 8.11 -11.75 5.66
CA GLY A 50 8.12 -12.81 6.68
C GLY A 50 8.49 -12.30 8.08
N ASP A 51 9.09 -11.11 8.16
CA ASP A 51 9.75 -10.63 9.39
C ASP A 51 8.83 -9.81 10.31
N GLY A 52 7.52 -9.76 10.02
CA GLY A 52 6.52 -9.11 10.89
C GLY A 52 6.43 -7.58 10.78
N PHE A 53 7.28 -6.93 9.97
CA PHE A 53 7.24 -5.47 9.73
C PHE A 53 6.37 -5.11 8.52
N VAL A 54 5.08 -5.45 8.58
CA VAL A 54 4.17 -5.37 7.44
C VAL A 54 2.95 -4.55 7.80
N CYS A 55 2.53 -3.65 6.91
CA CYS A 55 1.19 -3.09 6.96
C CYS A 55 0.46 -3.29 5.66
N ASN A 56 -0.86 -3.38 5.74
CA ASN A 56 -1.74 -3.54 4.61
C ASN A 56 -2.63 -2.31 4.45
N GLY A 57 -3.07 -2.05 3.23
CA GLY A 57 -4.11 -1.07 3.00
C GLY A 57 -4.82 -1.26 1.67
N VAL A 58 -6.07 -0.81 1.66
CA VAL A 58 -6.97 -0.83 0.52
C VAL A 58 -7.66 0.53 0.44
N GLY A 59 -7.72 1.09 -0.75
CA GLY A 59 -8.48 2.29 -1.05
C GLY A 59 -9.42 2.02 -2.22
N TRP A 60 -10.62 2.58 -2.17
CA TRP A 60 -11.61 2.36 -3.21
C TRP A 60 -12.47 3.60 -3.43
N TYR A 61 -12.97 3.74 -4.66
CA TYR A 61 -13.88 4.83 -5.01
C TYR A 61 -15.32 4.36 -4.88
N HIS A 62 -16.13 5.11 -4.14
CA HIS A 62 -17.55 4.83 -3.97
C HIS A 62 -18.37 5.91 -4.68
N SER A 63 -19.43 5.52 -5.40
CA SER A 63 -20.21 6.44 -6.25
C SER A 63 -20.89 7.57 -5.47
N GLN A 64 -21.19 7.34 -4.19
CA GLN A 64 -21.84 8.32 -3.31
C GLN A 64 -20.85 9.20 -2.52
N GLN A 65 -19.54 9.01 -2.69
CA GLN A 65 -18.52 9.77 -1.98
C GLN A 65 -17.66 10.54 -2.99
N GLU A 66 -17.37 11.80 -2.71
CA GLU A 66 -16.49 12.59 -3.57
C GLU A 66 -15.04 12.10 -3.48
N ASN A 67 -14.61 11.81 -2.25
CA ASN A 67 -13.27 11.31 -1.93
C ASN A 67 -13.27 9.77 -1.84
N PRO A 68 -12.16 9.12 -2.22
CA PRO A 68 -11.99 7.69 -2.01
C PRO A 68 -12.04 7.35 -0.51
N CYS A 69 -12.50 6.15 -0.21
CA CYS A 69 -12.41 5.56 1.12
C CYS A 69 -11.08 4.81 1.24
N VAL A 70 -10.47 4.84 2.42
CA VAL A 70 -9.20 4.16 2.71
C VAL A 70 -9.33 3.38 4.00
N PHE A 71 -8.87 2.12 3.96
CA PHE A 71 -8.61 1.30 5.11
C PHE A 71 -7.12 0.96 5.11
N VAL A 72 -6.44 1.25 6.21
CA VAL A 72 -5.03 0.87 6.45
C VAL A 72 -4.93 0.19 7.79
N SER A 73 -3.99 -0.74 7.92
CA SER A 73 -3.77 -1.49 9.14
C SER A 73 -2.32 -1.92 9.24
N VAL A 74 -1.73 -1.76 10.43
CA VAL A 74 -0.39 -2.26 10.76
C VAL A 74 -0.33 -3.78 10.97
N LYS A 75 -1.45 -4.48 10.80
CA LYS A 75 -1.49 -5.94 10.83
C LYS A 75 -1.10 -6.49 9.46
N PRO A 76 -0.48 -7.67 9.40
CA PRO A 76 -0.31 -8.36 8.14
C PRO A 76 -1.67 -8.75 7.54
N SER A 77 -1.79 -8.65 6.22
CA SER A 77 -3.03 -8.88 5.44
C SER A 77 -3.65 -10.28 5.63
N TRP A 78 -2.85 -11.31 5.96
CA TRP A 78 -3.34 -12.68 6.21
C TRP A 78 -3.93 -12.87 7.61
N ASN A 79 -3.67 -11.96 8.54
CA ASN A 79 -4.15 -12.03 9.92
C ASN A 79 -5.05 -10.85 10.31
N ASP A 80 -5.56 -10.11 9.32
CA ASP A 80 -6.47 -9.00 9.53
C ASP A 80 -7.92 -9.40 9.21
N LEU A 81 -8.65 -9.79 10.26
CA LEU A 81 -10.04 -10.20 10.14
C LEU A 81 -10.96 -9.04 9.72
N ASN A 82 -10.60 -7.80 10.03
CA ASN A 82 -11.37 -6.63 9.61
C ASN A 82 -11.21 -6.42 8.11
N LEU A 83 -9.98 -6.51 7.59
CA LEU A 83 -9.74 -6.49 6.15
C LEU A 83 -10.56 -7.57 5.44
N LYS A 84 -10.53 -8.80 5.96
CA LYS A 84 -11.30 -9.92 5.37
C LYS A 84 -12.80 -9.59 5.30
N ARG A 85 -13.40 -9.19 6.42
CA ARG A 85 -14.83 -8.86 6.51
C ARG A 85 -15.21 -7.69 5.60
N LEU A 86 -14.39 -6.64 5.57
CA LEU A 86 -14.61 -5.48 4.70
C LEU A 86 -14.50 -5.88 3.22
N SER A 87 -13.52 -6.72 2.88
CA SER A 87 -13.29 -7.15 1.50
C SER A 87 -14.44 -7.93 0.89
N GLU A 88 -15.20 -8.66 1.71
CA GLU A 88 -16.37 -9.45 1.28
C GLU A 88 -17.59 -8.57 0.98
N ALA A 89 -17.66 -7.35 1.51
CA ALA A 89 -18.82 -6.47 1.40
C ALA A 89 -18.61 -5.25 0.48
N ILE A 90 -17.35 -4.89 0.21
CA ILE A 90 -17.02 -3.70 -0.57
C ILE A 90 -16.89 -4.05 -2.05
N GLU A 91 -17.58 -3.28 -2.88
CA GLU A 91 -17.47 -3.31 -4.33
C GLU A 91 -17.04 -1.95 -4.87
N SER A 92 -16.18 -1.94 -5.88
CA SER A 92 -15.79 -0.70 -6.56
C SER A 92 -15.30 -0.94 -7.97
N LYS A 93 -15.47 0.08 -8.81
CA LYS A 93 -14.90 0.17 -10.16
C LYS A 93 -13.42 0.57 -10.16
N CYS A 94 -12.91 1.08 -9.04
CA CYS A 94 -11.54 1.58 -8.92
C CYS A 94 -10.99 1.25 -7.53
N VAL A 95 -10.03 0.34 -7.46
CA VAL A 95 -9.45 -0.19 -6.22
C VAL A 95 -7.94 -0.09 -6.26
N PHE A 96 -7.37 0.35 -5.15
CA PHE A 96 -5.95 0.40 -4.86
C PHE A 96 -5.70 -0.51 -3.67
N ALA A 97 -4.72 -1.39 -3.74
CA ALA A 97 -4.38 -2.25 -2.62
C ALA A 97 -2.87 -2.39 -2.51
N HIS A 98 -2.34 -2.34 -1.30
CA HIS A 98 -0.90 -2.37 -1.04
C HIS A 98 -0.58 -3.17 0.22
N VAL A 99 0.48 -3.96 0.14
CA VAL A 99 1.13 -4.57 1.28
C VAL A 99 2.54 -4.02 1.36
N ARG A 100 2.79 -3.20 2.38
CA ARG A 100 4.05 -2.53 2.63
C ARG A 100 4.97 -3.43 3.44
N ALA A 101 6.19 -3.59 2.94
CA ALA A 101 7.32 -4.10 3.71
C ALA A 101 8.04 -2.89 4.31
N ALA A 102 7.92 -2.65 5.61
CA ALA A 102 8.65 -1.54 6.21
C ALA A 102 10.16 -1.84 6.18
N SER A 103 10.95 -0.89 5.68
CA SER A 103 12.41 -0.96 5.71
C SER A 103 12.89 -0.97 7.17
N PRO A 104 14.01 -1.65 7.49
CA PRO A 104 14.60 -1.62 8.83
C PRO A 104 14.78 -0.18 9.34
N GLY A 105 14.30 0.10 10.55
CA GLY A 105 14.34 1.44 11.16
C GLY A 105 13.18 2.38 10.78
N SER A 106 12.28 1.99 9.87
CA SER A 106 11.06 2.75 9.59
C SER A 106 9.96 2.45 10.62
N ALA A 107 9.23 3.48 11.05
CA ALA A 107 8.09 3.30 11.94
C ALA A 107 6.94 2.56 11.25
N ILE A 108 6.42 1.53 11.92
CA ILE A 108 5.18 0.83 11.54
C ILE A 108 4.03 1.57 12.21
N VAL A 109 3.48 2.54 11.50
CA VAL A 109 2.30 3.31 11.91
C VAL A 109 1.37 3.45 10.71
N GLU A 110 0.07 3.59 10.96
CA GLU A 110 -0.94 3.66 9.90
C GLU A 110 -0.70 4.81 8.92
N SER A 111 -0.21 5.96 9.41
CA SER A 111 0.12 7.11 8.55
C SER A 111 1.25 6.85 7.55
N ASN A 112 2.03 5.77 7.73
CA ASN A 112 3.08 5.36 6.81
C ASN A 112 2.62 4.23 5.87
N CYS A 113 1.33 3.88 5.87
CA CYS A 113 0.79 2.77 5.11
C CYS A 113 0.03 3.27 3.90
N HIS A 114 0.31 2.64 2.76
CA HIS A 114 -0.37 2.91 1.51
C HIS A 114 -1.77 2.31 1.49
N PRO A 115 -2.70 2.86 0.69
CA PRO A 115 -2.54 4.04 -0.17
C PRO A 115 -2.62 5.36 0.59
N PHE A 116 -1.81 6.34 0.17
CA PHE A 116 -1.94 7.73 0.63
C PHE A 116 -3.11 8.41 -0.06
N GLN A 117 -3.81 9.29 0.65
CA GLN A 117 -4.95 10.02 0.13
C GLN A 117 -4.70 11.52 0.17
N PHE A 118 -4.84 12.20 -0.98
CA PHE A 118 -4.87 13.65 -1.07
C PHE A 118 -6.13 14.10 -1.82
N GLY A 119 -7.16 14.48 -1.06
CA GLY A 119 -8.48 14.76 -1.61
C GLY A 119 -9.04 13.54 -2.36
N ARG A 120 -9.21 13.68 -3.68
CA ARG A 120 -9.76 12.64 -4.57
C ARG A 120 -8.72 11.69 -5.13
N ILE A 121 -7.44 11.86 -4.82
CA ILE A 121 -6.34 11.08 -5.40
C ILE A 121 -5.84 10.07 -4.38
N LEU A 122 -5.70 8.82 -4.82
CA LEU A 122 -4.94 7.80 -4.11
C LEU A 122 -3.56 7.64 -4.75
N PHE A 123 -2.54 7.47 -3.91
CA PHE A 123 -1.16 7.26 -4.34
C PHE A 123 -0.53 6.07 -3.63
N MET A 124 0.27 5.31 -4.38
CA MET A 124 1.02 4.15 -3.89
C MET A 124 2.42 4.16 -4.48
N HIS A 125 3.42 3.90 -3.63
CA HIS A 125 4.82 3.81 -4.04
C HIS A 125 5.40 2.43 -3.67
N ASN A 126 6.25 1.90 -4.54
CA ASN A 126 7.00 0.68 -4.30
C ASN A 126 8.46 0.88 -4.70
N GLY A 127 9.27 1.13 -3.70
CA GLY A 127 10.67 1.45 -3.87
C GLY A 127 11.18 2.16 -2.63
N CYS A 128 12.38 2.71 -2.74
CA CYS A 128 12.92 3.65 -1.80
C CYS A 128 13.61 4.76 -2.58
N ILE A 129 13.58 5.97 -2.04
CA ILE A 129 14.37 7.06 -2.62
C ILE A 129 15.70 7.16 -1.89
N PHE A 130 16.77 6.91 -2.63
CA PHE A 130 18.12 6.88 -2.06
C PHE A 130 18.49 8.23 -1.45
N ASN A 131 19.09 8.18 -0.26
CA ASN A 131 19.49 9.36 0.52
C ASN A 131 18.37 10.37 0.78
N PHE A 132 17.09 9.96 0.83
CA PHE A 132 15.94 10.87 1.01
C PHE A 132 16.16 11.96 2.09
N GLU A 133 16.64 11.57 3.27
CA GLU A 133 16.89 12.50 4.38
C GLU A 133 17.85 13.65 4.04
N SER A 134 18.80 13.47 3.13
CA SER A 134 19.77 14.53 2.80
C SER A 134 19.18 15.65 1.94
N TRP A 135 18.08 15.39 1.21
CA TRP A 135 17.43 16.36 0.33
C TRP A 135 15.97 16.64 0.70
N LYS A 136 15.40 15.91 1.66
CA LYS A 136 14.06 16.15 2.23
C LYS A 136 13.81 17.60 2.61
N ARG A 137 14.74 18.24 3.32
CA ARG A 137 14.62 19.66 3.69
C ARG A 137 14.52 20.56 2.46
N LYS A 138 15.34 20.30 1.44
CA LYS A 138 15.34 21.06 0.19
C LYS A 138 14.03 20.86 -0.57
N LEU A 139 13.55 19.62 -0.67
CA LEU A 139 12.25 19.29 -1.25
C LEU A 139 11.11 20.10 -0.61
N ILE A 140 11.07 20.11 0.72
CA ILE A 140 10.04 20.83 1.48
C ILE A 140 10.08 22.33 1.20
N ILE A 141 11.26 22.95 1.22
CA ILE A 141 11.40 24.40 1.08
C ILE A 141 11.18 24.85 -0.38
N ASP A 142 11.72 24.11 -1.34
CA ASP A 142 11.81 24.58 -2.73
C ASP A 142 10.62 24.11 -3.59
N HIS A 143 9.93 23.03 -3.20
CA HIS A 143 8.97 22.34 -4.08
C HIS A 143 7.59 22.05 -3.47
N LEU A 144 7.43 22.08 -2.15
CA LEU A 144 6.13 21.87 -1.53
C LEU A 144 5.43 23.19 -1.23
N SER A 145 4.17 23.29 -1.65
CA SER A 145 3.29 24.37 -1.18
C SER A 145 2.89 24.14 0.28
N ASP A 146 2.56 25.21 1.01
CA ASP A 146 2.06 25.10 2.40
C ASP A 146 0.89 24.12 2.51
N ARG A 147 -0.02 24.16 1.54
CA ARG A 147 -1.17 23.24 1.48
C ARG A 147 -0.71 21.79 1.40
N THR A 148 0.23 21.47 0.52
CA THR A 148 0.73 20.09 0.36
C THR A 148 1.46 19.65 1.62
N PHE A 149 2.34 20.50 2.15
CA PHE A 149 3.12 20.21 3.36
C PHE A 149 2.23 19.93 4.58
N GLN A 150 1.16 20.70 4.77
CA GLN A 150 0.20 20.49 5.86
C GLN A 150 -0.61 19.19 5.76
N ASN A 151 -0.61 18.53 4.59
CA ASN A 151 -1.31 17.26 4.39
C ASN A 151 -0.40 16.03 4.51
N ILE A 152 0.88 16.22 4.82
CA ILE A 152 1.81 15.11 5.11
C ILE A 152 1.59 14.67 6.57
N ASN A 153 1.24 13.41 6.77
CA ASN A 153 0.90 12.83 8.09
C ASN A 153 1.91 11.80 8.58
N GLY A 154 2.63 11.17 7.66
CA GLY A 154 3.66 10.18 7.92
C GLY A 154 5.07 10.77 7.83
N SER A 155 6.03 9.86 7.68
CA SER A 155 7.46 10.18 7.69
C SER A 155 8.23 9.49 6.57
N THR A 156 7.54 8.77 5.69
CA THR A 156 8.16 7.98 4.62
C THR A 156 8.51 8.85 3.42
N ASP A 157 9.61 8.52 2.76
CA ASP A 157 9.96 8.97 1.41
C ASP A 157 8.84 8.81 0.37
N SER A 158 7.90 7.91 0.64
CA SER A 158 6.79 7.55 -0.23
C SER A 158 5.62 8.54 -0.17
N GLU A 159 5.50 9.33 0.90
CA GLU A 159 4.43 10.32 1.07
C GLU A 159 4.85 11.73 0.63
N PHE A 160 6.13 12.06 0.85
CA PHE A 160 6.75 13.33 0.47
C PHE A 160 6.99 13.41 -1.03
#